data_AF-A0A6A5DU73-F1
#
_entry.id   AF-A0A6A5DU73-F1
#
_cell.length_a   1.000
_cell.length_b   1.000
_cell.length_c   1.000
_cell.angle_alpha   90.00
_cell.angle_beta   90.00
_cell.angle_gamma   90.00
#
_symmetry.space_group_name_H-M   'P 1'
#
loop_
_entity.id
_entity.type
_entity.pdbx_description
1 polymer ?
#
loop_
_entity_poly.entity_id
_entity_poly.type
_entity_poly.pdbx_seq_one_letter_code
_entity_poly.pdbx_strand_id
1 'polypeptide(L)'
;MNKSSTTINVIGVGLPRTGTSSLKTALEILLSQPCYHIIETMTKNQYDVDRWQKLFNEARKTNPNEMVIHRGLNEILNGYASVTDIPACGFYRELMTVYPYSKFVLTIRDKNDWLSSLRQTILPKTSHSHTLVVEKVKHILGLDARFVKMAFDSLTFAFRKGEIDFDDDAVLLECFDEYNELVVESIPSSRLLIHKLGDGWEPLCKFLNVNVPRCVPYPHVNDRNETQKRVDLLKDIDNSTSLLFIGADLPRTGTTSMEEALEISHSQPCDHVTEIVTKKHCDVSKWQTQFDEAFNTTFDETMIHRGLGEMLDGYVALSGVSACAFYRELMIIYLNAKVILTVCDKNAWFSSGRRSVLPRVEIMSETLTSLLVIGAGLPRTGTTSMKKALEIIYNQPCYHGYELVTRKQCDIAKWQMLVDEVRTTRSEGKIHKCLSEILDCYVGVTDAQSCAFYRELMSTYPDSKVVLTVRDKNDWLASFRQVVMPKSDDPRKIHMDEGKRRAGIPIELDILLTDSLKLAFQKEDIDFDDDAMLLECYEKYIKALQENIPSERLLVHRFGDGWEPLCRFLNVDVPANISYPEANNQSDLQRLRELIKKCGSIKEVARMHPRII
;
A
#
# COMPACT_ATOMS: atom_id res chain seq x y z
N MET A 1 30.73 8.64 5.95
CA MET A 1 29.84 7.90 6.89
C MET A 1 30.09 6.41 6.66
N ASN A 2 30.68 5.72 7.63
CA ASN A 2 30.80 4.26 7.58
C ASN A 2 29.40 3.65 7.58
N LYS A 3 29.05 2.86 6.57
CA LYS A 3 27.84 2.03 6.58
C LYS A 3 27.95 1.08 7.77
N SER A 4 27.21 1.34 8.85
CA SER A 4 26.99 0.35 9.91
C SER A 4 26.41 -0.90 9.25
N SER A 5 27.06 -2.06 9.37
CA SER A 5 26.49 -3.32 8.90
C SER A 5 25.23 -3.61 9.70
N THR A 6 24.07 -3.61 9.04
CA THR A 6 22.80 -4.01 9.65
C THR A 6 22.91 -5.48 10.08
N THR A 7 22.57 -5.80 11.33
CA THR A 7 22.57 -7.17 11.85
C THR A 7 21.13 -7.66 12.05
N ILE A 8 20.91 -8.97 12.01
CA ILE A 8 19.58 -9.57 12.19
C ILE A 8 19.18 -9.53 13.66
N ASN A 9 18.12 -8.79 13.97
CA ASN A 9 17.59 -8.62 15.32
C ASN A 9 16.46 -9.63 15.63
N VAL A 10 15.66 -9.98 14.63
CA VAL A 10 14.49 -10.86 14.79
C VAL A 10 14.45 -11.92 13.69
N ILE A 11 14.26 -13.18 14.09
CA ILE A 11 14.18 -14.34 13.19
C ILE A 11 12.79 -14.98 13.35
N GLY A 12 11.97 -14.91 12.31
CA GLY A 12 10.73 -15.64 12.19
C GLY A 12 10.99 -17.09 11.79
N VAL A 13 10.59 -18.02 12.64
CA VAL A 13 10.79 -19.48 12.46
C VAL A 13 9.49 -20.21 12.18
N GLY A 14 8.40 -19.49 11.90
CA GLY A 14 7.16 -20.11 11.46
C GLY A 14 7.27 -20.62 10.02
N LEU A 15 6.64 -21.77 9.77
CA LEU A 15 6.49 -22.32 8.42
C LEU A 15 5.65 -21.39 7.52
N PRO A 16 5.74 -21.52 6.18
CA PRO A 16 4.88 -20.77 5.27
C PRO A 16 3.41 -20.96 5.62
N ARG A 17 2.59 -19.94 5.31
CA ARG A 17 1.13 -19.92 5.57
C ARG A 17 0.71 -19.86 7.04
N THR A 18 1.64 -19.59 7.96
CA THR A 18 1.36 -19.32 9.39
C THR A 18 1.22 -17.83 9.75
N GLY A 19 1.26 -16.93 8.75
CA GLY A 19 1.27 -15.48 8.95
C GLY A 19 2.65 -14.83 8.75
N THR A 20 3.59 -15.52 8.10
CA THR A 20 4.97 -15.06 7.85
C THR A 20 5.04 -13.73 7.08
N SER A 21 4.13 -13.50 6.13
CA SER A 21 4.04 -12.24 5.39
C SER A 21 3.54 -11.09 6.27
N SER A 22 2.54 -11.34 7.13
CA SER A 22 2.10 -10.36 8.14
C SER A 22 3.20 -10.03 9.13
N LEU A 23 3.93 -11.05 9.60
CA LEU A 23 5.07 -10.85 10.49
C LEU A 23 6.18 -10.05 9.80
N LYS A 24 6.49 -10.31 8.51
CA LYS A 24 7.45 -9.51 7.72
C LYS A 24 7.07 -8.02 7.77
N THR A 25 5.83 -7.69 7.39
CA THR A 25 5.36 -6.29 7.40
C THR A 25 5.40 -5.70 8.82
N ALA A 26 5.03 -6.49 9.83
CA ALA A 26 5.06 -6.03 11.22
C ALA A 26 6.48 -5.69 11.68
N LEU A 27 7.47 -6.53 11.35
CA LEU A 27 8.87 -6.30 11.69
C LEU A 27 9.46 -5.11 10.91
N GLU A 28 9.05 -4.89 9.66
CA GLU A 28 9.47 -3.71 8.90
C GLU A 28 8.94 -2.40 9.50
N ILE A 29 7.71 -2.42 10.02
CA ILE A 29 7.12 -1.30 10.76
C ILE A 29 7.90 -1.05 12.07
N LEU A 30 8.12 -2.10 12.87
CA LEU A 30 8.75 -1.98 14.19
C LEU A 30 10.24 -1.62 14.13
N LEU A 31 10.97 -2.19 13.17
CA LEU A 31 12.42 -2.02 13.05
C LEU A 31 12.82 -0.90 12.10
N SER A 32 11.88 -0.39 11.28
CA SER A 32 12.17 0.60 10.22
C SER A 32 13.33 0.18 9.32
N GLN A 33 13.42 -1.12 9.03
CA GLN A 33 14.48 -1.79 8.28
C GLN A 33 13.88 -3.00 7.54
N PRO A 34 14.45 -3.43 6.41
CA PRO A 34 13.87 -4.49 5.60
C PRO A 34 13.90 -5.85 6.31
N CYS A 35 12.89 -6.67 6.02
CA CYS A 35 12.78 -8.05 6.48
C CYS A 35 12.88 -9.03 5.29
N TYR A 36 13.81 -9.98 5.34
CA TYR A 36 13.94 -11.01 4.30
C TYR A 36 12.75 -11.98 4.38
N HIS A 37 12.23 -12.40 3.22
CA HIS A 37 11.12 -13.33 3.06
C HIS A 37 11.19 -13.91 1.64
N ILE A 38 10.56 -15.07 1.35
CA ILE A 38 10.58 -15.69 0.00
C ILE A 38 10.21 -14.72 -1.14
N ILE A 39 9.38 -13.70 -0.87
CA ILE A 39 8.97 -12.71 -1.87
C ILE A 39 10.17 -11.87 -2.37
N GLU A 40 11.20 -11.68 -1.55
CA GLU A 40 12.44 -11.00 -1.95
C GLU A 40 13.21 -11.85 -2.96
N THR A 41 13.26 -13.17 -2.79
CA THR A 41 13.82 -14.11 -3.78
C THR A 41 13.03 -14.09 -5.09
N MET A 42 11.69 -13.99 -5.01
CA MET A 42 10.81 -13.97 -6.19
C MET A 42 10.94 -12.68 -7.01
N THR A 43 11.07 -11.53 -6.35
CA THR A 43 10.87 -10.22 -7.00
C THR A 43 12.13 -9.37 -7.13
N LYS A 44 13.15 -9.56 -6.28
CA LYS A 44 14.32 -8.67 -6.23
C LYS A 44 15.65 -9.39 -6.38
N ASN A 45 15.77 -10.59 -5.81
CA ASN A 45 17.04 -11.28 -5.65
C ASN A 45 16.99 -12.72 -6.18
N GLN A 46 16.62 -12.91 -7.45
CA GLN A 46 16.51 -14.26 -8.06
C GLN A 46 17.82 -15.07 -7.99
N TYR A 47 18.97 -14.40 -7.92
CA TYR A 47 20.28 -15.04 -7.71
C TYR A 47 20.42 -15.73 -6.34
N ASP A 48 19.58 -15.40 -5.36
CA ASP A 48 19.57 -16.08 -4.06
C ASP A 48 19.05 -17.52 -4.17
N VAL A 49 18.29 -17.88 -5.22
CA VAL A 49 17.83 -19.25 -5.46
C VAL A 49 19.01 -20.23 -5.44
N ASP A 50 20.05 -19.94 -6.22
CA ASP A 50 21.24 -20.78 -6.31
C ASP A 50 22.08 -20.75 -5.02
N ARG A 51 22.04 -19.64 -4.26
CA ARG A 51 22.73 -19.52 -2.97
C ARG A 51 22.06 -20.37 -1.91
N TRP A 52 20.75 -20.29 -1.77
CA TRP A 52 19.97 -21.13 -0.86
C TRP A 52 20.15 -22.62 -1.20
N GLN A 53 20.10 -22.97 -2.49
CA GLN A 53 20.33 -24.35 -2.93
C GLN A 53 21.72 -24.87 -2.53
N LYS A 54 22.77 -24.04 -2.64
CA LYS A 54 24.12 -24.40 -2.16
C LYS A 54 24.14 -24.66 -0.66
N LEU A 55 23.43 -23.86 0.14
CA LEU A 55 23.36 -24.07 1.59
C LEU A 55 22.63 -25.37 1.94
N PHE A 56 21.52 -25.69 1.28
CA PHE A 56 20.84 -26.99 1.47
C PHE A 56 21.75 -28.17 1.11
N ASN A 57 22.47 -28.07 -0.01
CA ASN A 57 23.38 -29.12 -0.45
C ASN A 57 24.55 -29.30 0.53
N GLU A 58 25.08 -28.20 1.10
CA GLU A 58 26.12 -28.26 2.13
C GLU A 58 25.61 -28.88 3.42
N ALA A 59 24.43 -28.46 3.89
CA ALA A 59 23.82 -28.93 5.13
C ALA A 59 23.41 -30.41 5.09
N ARG A 60 23.17 -30.97 3.89
CA ARG A 60 22.83 -32.39 3.69
C ARG A 60 24.04 -33.32 3.57
N LYS A 61 25.27 -32.80 3.55
CA LYS A 61 26.47 -33.64 3.51
C LYS A 61 26.61 -34.44 4.80
N THR A 62 27.27 -35.60 4.73
CA THR A 62 27.61 -36.41 5.92
C THR A 62 28.46 -35.64 6.93
N ASN A 63 29.29 -34.70 6.44
CA ASN A 63 30.07 -33.78 7.28
C ASN A 63 29.90 -32.34 6.74
N PRO A 64 28.85 -31.63 7.16
CA PRO A 64 28.58 -30.27 6.70
C PRO A 64 29.67 -29.29 7.12
N ASN A 65 30.06 -28.40 6.21
CA ASN A 65 30.94 -27.29 6.57
C ASN A 65 30.14 -26.12 7.17
N GLU A 66 30.08 -26.05 8.50
CA GLU A 66 29.37 -24.99 9.23
C GLU A 66 29.85 -23.58 8.85
N MET A 67 31.14 -23.39 8.56
CA MET A 67 31.65 -22.08 8.15
C MET A 67 31.09 -21.62 6.80
N VAL A 68 30.89 -22.55 5.87
CA VAL A 68 30.25 -22.26 4.57
C VAL A 68 28.79 -21.89 4.77
N ILE A 69 28.09 -22.63 5.64
CA ILE A 69 26.68 -22.35 5.96
C ILE A 69 26.55 -20.97 6.63
N HIS A 70 27.32 -20.72 7.69
CA HIS A 70 27.30 -19.45 8.43
C HIS A 70 27.67 -18.25 7.57
N ARG A 71 28.65 -18.40 6.67
CA ARG A 71 29.03 -17.34 5.73
C ARG A 71 27.92 -17.09 4.72
N GLY A 72 27.37 -18.13 4.12
CA GLY A 72 26.30 -17.99 3.13
C GLY A 72 25.04 -17.37 3.72
N LEU A 73 24.67 -17.74 4.95
CA LEU A 73 23.56 -17.09 5.68
C LEU A 73 23.81 -15.59 5.87
N ASN A 74 25.02 -15.20 6.29
CA ASN A 74 25.39 -13.78 6.42
C ASN A 74 25.38 -13.04 5.08
N GLU A 75 25.82 -13.67 3.99
CA GLU A 75 25.85 -13.06 2.66
C GLU A 75 24.44 -12.82 2.11
N ILE A 76 23.54 -13.80 2.24
CA ILE A 76 22.14 -13.67 1.79
C ILE A 76 21.39 -12.63 2.63
N LEU A 77 21.60 -12.63 3.94
CA LEU A 77 20.85 -11.77 4.87
C LEU A 77 21.47 -10.39 5.09
N ASN A 78 22.55 -10.08 4.35
CA ASN A 78 23.22 -8.78 4.45
C ASN A 78 22.25 -7.64 4.06
N GLY A 79 22.13 -6.64 4.93
CA GLY A 79 21.28 -5.47 4.72
C GLY A 79 19.86 -5.62 5.27
N TYR A 80 19.50 -6.78 5.82
CA TYR A 80 18.23 -7.02 6.49
C TYR A 80 18.38 -6.90 8.01
N ALA A 81 17.32 -6.46 8.69
CA ALA A 81 17.26 -6.41 10.15
C ALA A 81 16.46 -7.58 10.74
N SER A 82 15.72 -8.29 9.90
CA SER A 82 14.95 -9.47 10.28
C SER A 82 14.78 -10.42 9.09
N VAL A 83 14.38 -11.64 9.36
CA VAL A 83 14.12 -12.67 8.35
C VAL A 83 12.92 -13.52 8.76
N THR A 84 12.05 -13.88 7.83
CA THR A 84 10.92 -14.80 8.04
C THR A 84 10.77 -15.74 6.85
N ASP A 85 9.89 -16.73 6.99
CA ASP A 85 9.48 -17.66 5.93
C ASP A 85 10.59 -18.61 5.44
N ILE A 86 10.23 -19.48 4.50
CA ILE A 86 11.24 -20.19 3.71
C ILE A 86 12.06 -19.18 2.87
N PRO A 87 13.35 -19.46 2.61
CA PRO A 87 14.05 -20.70 2.95
C PRO A 87 14.72 -20.68 4.34
N ALA A 88 14.74 -19.52 5.00
CA ALA A 88 15.50 -19.28 6.21
C ALA A 88 14.96 -19.98 7.47
N CYS A 89 13.64 -20.19 7.58
CA CYS A 89 13.04 -20.83 8.76
C CYS A 89 13.56 -22.25 9.03
N GLY A 90 14.05 -22.96 8.00
CA GLY A 90 14.69 -24.27 8.17
C GLY A 90 16.06 -24.21 8.85
N PHE A 91 16.78 -23.10 8.72
CA PHE A 91 18.12 -22.88 9.27
C PHE A 91 18.10 -22.23 10.67
N TYR A 92 17.02 -22.38 11.43
CA TYR A 92 16.87 -21.65 12.71
C TYR A 92 17.98 -21.99 13.73
N ARG A 93 18.56 -23.20 13.68
CA ARG A 93 19.66 -23.61 14.57
C ARG A 93 20.96 -22.91 14.20
N GLU A 94 21.29 -22.89 12.92
CA GLU A 94 22.46 -22.22 12.37
C GLU A 94 22.34 -20.70 12.56
N LEU A 95 21.15 -20.14 12.34
CA LEU A 95 20.87 -18.72 12.59
C LEU A 95 21.00 -18.35 14.07
N MET A 96 20.72 -19.27 15.00
CA MET A 96 20.95 -19.04 16.43
C MET A 96 22.44 -18.96 16.77
N THR A 97 23.30 -19.67 16.04
CA THR A 97 24.76 -19.59 16.15
C THR A 97 25.31 -18.35 15.47
N VAL A 98 24.84 -18.03 14.26
CA VAL A 98 25.29 -16.87 13.48
C VAL A 98 24.89 -15.55 14.15
N TYR A 99 23.67 -15.49 14.71
CA TYR A 99 23.12 -14.33 15.38
C TYR A 99 22.72 -14.65 16.83
N PRO A 100 23.69 -14.72 17.76
CA PRO A 100 23.48 -15.20 19.13
C PRO A 100 22.60 -14.27 19.98
N TYR A 101 22.36 -13.03 19.54
CA TYR A 101 21.54 -12.05 20.26
C TYR A 101 20.14 -11.85 19.66
N SER A 102 19.82 -12.49 18.55
CA SER A 102 18.51 -12.33 17.92
C SER A 102 17.41 -12.98 18.77
N LYS A 103 16.23 -12.37 18.70
CA LYS A 103 14.98 -12.93 19.21
C LYS A 103 14.29 -13.75 18.12
N PHE A 104 13.60 -14.81 18.52
CA PHE A 104 12.89 -15.72 17.62
C PHE A 104 11.39 -15.60 17.79
N VAL A 105 10.66 -15.60 16.67
CA VAL A 105 9.19 -15.56 16.66
C VAL A 105 8.69 -16.78 15.87
N LEU A 106 8.03 -17.71 16.56
CA LEU A 106 7.37 -18.86 15.96
C LEU A 106 5.90 -18.51 15.71
N THR A 107 5.54 -18.26 14.45
CA THR A 107 4.14 -18.04 14.07
C THR A 107 3.42 -19.37 13.92
N ILE A 108 2.27 -19.52 14.58
CA ILE A 108 1.46 -20.76 14.56
C ILE A 108 -0.01 -20.49 14.26
N ARG A 109 -0.70 -21.53 13.78
CA ARG A 109 -2.15 -21.55 13.53
C ARG A 109 -2.67 -22.99 13.67
N ASP A 110 -3.98 -23.18 13.57
CA ASP A 110 -4.56 -24.53 13.46
C ASP A 110 -3.96 -25.28 12.26
N LYS A 111 -3.56 -26.53 12.49
CA LYS A 111 -2.85 -27.33 11.49
C LYS A 111 -3.70 -27.71 10.28
N ASN A 112 -5.01 -27.90 10.46
CA ASN A 112 -5.91 -28.20 9.35
C ASN A 112 -6.14 -26.95 8.50
N ASP A 113 -6.29 -25.79 9.14
CA ASP A 113 -6.35 -24.50 8.45
C ASP A 113 -5.05 -24.19 7.69
N TRP A 114 -3.91 -24.51 8.31
CA TRP A 114 -2.59 -24.39 7.67
C TRP A 114 -2.51 -25.27 6.42
N LEU A 115 -2.81 -26.58 6.54
CA LEU A 115 -2.77 -27.51 5.41
C LEU A 115 -3.72 -27.06 4.30
N SER A 116 -4.95 -26.68 4.64
CA SER A 116 -5.92 -26.15 3.69
C SER A 116 -5.37 -24.92 2.95
N SER A 117 -4.72 -23.99 3.68
CA SER A 117 -4.07 -22.84 3.04
C SER A 117 -2.86 -23.22 2.19
N LEU A 118 -2.10 -24.23 2.58
CA LEU A 118 -0.91 -24.72 1.86
C LEU A 118 -1.32 -25.36 0.52
N ARG A 119 -2.33 -26.23 0.54
CA ARG A 119 -2.90 -26.89 -0.65
C ARG A 119 -3.44 -25.90 -1.68
N GLN A 120 -4.05 -24.83 -1.22
CA GLN A 120 -4.62 -23.84 -2.13
C GLN A 120 -3.57 -22.98 -2.83
N THR A 121 -2.34 -22.88 -2.29
CA THR A 121 -1.42 -21.80 -2.72
C THR A 121 -0.02 -22.26 -3.07
N ILE A 122 0.59 -23.14 -2.29
CA ILE A 122 2.00 -23.54 -2.47
C ILE A 122 2.08 -24.97 -3.01
N LEU A 123 1.30 -25.89 -2.45
CA LEU A 123 1.39 -27.33 -2.72
C LEU A 123 0.02 -27.94 -3.06
N PRO A 124 -0.64 -27.55 -4.17
CA PRO A 124 -1.83 -28.26 -4.61
C PRO A 124 -1.52 -29.73 -4.87
N LYS A 125 -2.48 -30.63 -4.60
CA LYS A 125 -2.30 -32.06 -4.84
C LYS A 125 -2.07 -32.32 -6.32
N THR A 126 -1.17 -33.23 -6.70
CA THR A 126 -0.87 -33.50 -8.12
C THR A 126 -2.11 -33.86 -8.94
N SER A 127 -3.06 -34.58 -8.34
CA SER A 127 -4.33 -34.99 -8.95
C SER A 127 -5.39 -33.88 -9.02
N HIS A 128 -5.15 -32.71 -8.43
CA HIS A 128 -6.13 -31.64 -8.34
C HIS A 128 -6.06 -30.71 -9.56
N SER A 129 -7.22 -30.33 -10.11
CA SER A 129 -7.31 -29.43 -11.28
C SER A 129 -6.69 -28.05 -11.02
N HIS A 130 -6.65 -27.60 -9.77
CA HIS A 130 -5.97 -26.38 -9.35
C HIS A 130 -4.44 -26.41 -9.54
N THR A 131 -3.84 -27.57 -9.79
CA THR A 131 -2.40 -27.67 -10.05
C THR A 131 -2.01 -27.01 -11.37
N LEU A 132 -2.80 -27.21 -12.43
CA LEU A 132 -2.56 -26.59 -13.75
C LEU A 132 -2.58 -25.06 -13.67
N VAL A 133 -3.48 -24.54 -12.85
CA VAL A 133 -3.59 -23.12 -12.52
C VAL A 133 -2.32 -22.61 -11.87
N VAL A 134 -1.84 -23.30 -10.82
CA VAL A 134 -0.68 -22.87 -10.05
C VAL A 134 0.57 -22.93 -10.92
N GLU A 135 0.70 -23.94 -11.78
CA GLU A 135 1.79 -24.01 -12.76
C GLU A 135 1.74 -22.86 -13.78
N LYS A 136 0.55 -22.52 -14.29
CA LYS A 136 0.38 -21.34 -15.16
C LYS A 136 0.79 -20.05 -14.45
N VAL A 137 0.37 -19.86 -13.20
CA VAL A 137 0.75 -18.70 -12.38
C VAL A 137 2.28 -18.63 -12.17
N LYS A 138 2.93 -19.75 -11.84
CA LYS A 138 4.39 -19.82 -11.70
C LYS A 138 5.10 -19.40 -12.99
N HIS A 139 4.61 -19.88 -14.12
CA HIS A 139 5.15 -19.52 -15.43
C HIS A 139 5.03 -18.02 -15.71
N ILE A 140 3.85 -17.43 -15.46
CA ILE A 140 3.62 -15.99 -15.61
C ILE A 140 4.55 -15.17 -14.71
N LEU A 141 4.75 -15.60 -13.46
CA LEU A 141 5.66 -14.95 -12.52
C LEU A 141 7.15 -15.18 -12.82
N GLY A 142 7.49 -15.88 -13.92
CA GLY A 142 8.87 -16.19 -14.27
C GLY A 142 9.57 -17.10 -13.27
N LEU A 143 8.82 -17.88 -12.49
CA LEU A 143 9.36 -18.79 -11.49
C LEU A 143 9.79 -20.09 -12.17
N ASP A 144 11.08 -20.17 -12.47
CA ASP A 144 11.66 -21.32 -13.15
C ASP A 144 11.74 -22.58 -12.24
N ALA A 145 12.12 -23.70 -12.85
CA ALA A 145 12.26 -24.97 -12.14
C ALA A 145 13.27 -24.92 -10.98
N ARG A 146 14.25 -24.00 -11.00
CA ARG A 146 15.25 -23.86 -9.92
C ARG A 146 14.58 -23.24 -8.69
N PHE A 147 13.74 -22.22 -8.88
CA PHE A 147 12.96 -21.64 -7.79
C PHE A 147 12.04 -22.68 -7.14
N VAL A 148 11.30 -23.43 -7.96
CA VAL A 148 10.40 -24.50 -7.48
C VAL A 148 11.20 -25.53 -6.69
N LYS A 149 12.32 -26.03 -7.24
CA LYS A 149 13.19 -26.97 -6.56
C LYS A 149 13.68 -26.44 -5.21
N MET A 150 14.15 -25.19 -5.16
CA MET A 150 14.62 -24.55 -3.93
C MET A 150 13.51 -24.45 -2.87
N ALA A 151 12.28 -24.10 -3.27
CA ALA A 151 11.15 -24.05 -2.36
C ALA A 151 10.81 -25.43 -1.76
N PHE A 152 10.75 -26.47 -2.58
CA PHE A 152 10.52 -27.86 -2.11
C PHE A 152 11.67 -28.37 -1.23
N ASP A 153 12.92 -28.09 -1.61
CA ASP A 153 14.09 -28.44 -0.81
C ASP A 153 14.10 -27.74 0.54
N SER A 154 13.63 -26.48 0.59
CA SER A 154 13.53 -25.72 1.84
C SER A 154 12.51 -26.30 2.81
N LEU A 155 11.35 -26.77 2.32
CA LEU A 155 10.35 -27.45 3.14
C LEU A 155 10.87 -28.80 3.62
N THR A 156 11.45 -29.58 2.72
CA THR A 156 12.06 -30.88 3.04
C THR A 156 13.14 -30.72 4.11
N PHE A 157 13.98 -29.69 3.96
CA PHE A 157 15.02 -29.36 4.94
C PHE A 157 14.44 -28.93 6.29
N ALA A 158 13.43 -28.05 6.30
CA ALA A 158 12.76 -27.64 7.53
C ALA A 158 12.15 -28.83 8.29
N PHE A 159 11.49 -29.74 7.58
CA PHE A 159 10.90 -30.97 8.14
C PHE A 159 11.92 -32.02 8.55
N ARG A 160 13.21 -31.86 8.20
CA ARG A 160 14.30 -32.80 8.53
C ARG A 160 14.05 -34.23 8.03
N LYS A 161 13.25 -34.40 6.97
CA LYS A 161 13.03 -35.69 6.31
C LYS A 161 13.80 -35.72 4.99
N GLY A 162 14.22 -36.92 4.56
CA GLY A 162 14.96 -37.11 3.32
C GLY A 162 14.06 -36.99 2.10
N GLU A 163 13.09 -37.90 2.00
CA GLU A 163 12.02 -37.86 1.01
C GLU A 163 10.68 -37.66 1.72
N ILE A 164 9.83 -36.80 1.15
CA ILE A 164 8.50 -36.48 1.67
C ILE A 164 7.52 -36.62 0.52
N ASP A 165 6.46 -37.41 0.75
CA ASP A 165 5.30 -37.38 -0.12
C ASP A 165 4.50 -36.11 0.16
N PHE A 166 4.69 -35.09 -0.66
CA PHE A 166 3.97 -33.83 -0.54
C PHE A 166 2.48 -33.96 -0.87
N ASP A 167 1.98 -35.06 -1.43
CA ASP A 167 0.54 -35.29 -1.69
C ASP A 167 -0.20 -35.92 -0.51
N ASP A 168 0.52 -36.51 0.45
CA ASP A 168 -0.05 -37.09 1.66
C ASP A 168 -0.28 -36.00 2.73
N ASP A 169 -1.56 -35.71 2.97
CA ASP A 169 -1.99 -34.73 3.97
C ASP A 169 -1.63 -35.15 5.40
N ALA A 170 -1.65 -36.44 5.72
CA ALA A 170 -1.32 -36.94 7.05
C ALA A 170 0.17 -36.73 7.34
N VAL A 171 1.03 -36.99 6.34
CA VAL A 171 2.48 -36.73 6.44
C VAL A 171 2.75 -35.24 6.65
N LEU A 172 2.08 -34.35 5.91
CA LEU A 172 2.29 -32.91 6.07
C LEU A 172 1.83 -32.38 7.43
N LEU A 173 0.70 -32.90 7.96
CA LEU A 173 0.21 -32.52 9.29
C LEU A 173 1.15 -33.00 10.39
N GLU A 174 1.68 -34.22 10.29
CA GLU A 174 2.71 -34.73 11.20
C GLU A 174 3.97 -33.87 11.14
N CYS A 175 4.47 -33.57 9.94
CA CYS A 175 5.65 -32.72 9.76
C CYS A 175 5.46 -31.30 10.33
N PHE A 176 4.25 -30.74 10.27
CA PHE A 176 3.93 -29.45 10.85
C PHE A 176 4.01 -29.47 12.38
N ASP A 177 3.40 -30.49 13.00
CA ASP A 177 3.41 -30.66 14.46
C ASP A 177 4.85 -30.91 14.95
N GLU A 178 5.57 -31.86 14.35
CA GLU A 178 6.97 -32.20 14.66
C GLU A 178 7.89 -30.98 14.53
N TYR A 179 7.75 -30.20 13.45
CA TYR A 179 8.56 -29.00 13.24
C TYR A 179 8.36 -27.97 14.36
N ASN A 180 7.10 -27.67 14.69
CA ASN A 180 6.78 -26.68 15.71
C ASN A 180 7.27 -27.12 17.09
N GLU A 181 7.10 -28.40 17.45
CA GLU A 181 7.63 -28.98 18.68
C GLU A 181 9.16 -28.86 18.74
N LEU A 182 9.85 -29.27 17.68
CA LEU A 182 11.31 -29.16 17.60
C LEU A 182 11.81 -27.73 17.74
N VAL A 183 11.13 -26.75 17.16
CA VAL A 183 11.49 -25.33 17.30
C VAL A 183 11.33 -24.88 18.76
N VAL A 184 10.21 -25.21 19.39
CA VAL A 184 9.93 -24.87 20.79
C VAL A 184 10.95 -25.51 21.75
N GLU A 185 11.34 -26.76 21.50
CA GLU A 185 12.34 -27.48 22.29
C GLU A 185 13.77 -26.96 22.08
N SER A 186 14.11 -26.56 20.85
CA SER A 186 15.48 -26.21 20.48
C SER A 186 15.86 -24.77 20.85
N ILE A 187 14.91 -23.84 20.91
CA ILE A 187 15.17 -22.42 21.15
C ILE A 187 14.88 -22.08 22.61
N PRO A 188 15.83 -21.46 23.36
CA PRO A 188 15.57 -21.04 24.74
C PRO A 188 14.32 -20.16 24.85
N SER A 189 13.44 -20.47 25.81
CA SER A 189 12.16 -19.76 25.99
C SER A 189 12.34 -18.25 26.21
N SER A 190 13.46 -17.81 26.79
CA SER A 190 13.80 -16.39 26.93
C SER A 190 14.05 -15.66 25.60
N ARG A 191 14.34 -16.40 24.53
CA ARG A 191 14.58 -15.92 23.17
C ARG A 191 13.47 -16.29 22.20
N LEU A 192 12.39 -16.95 22.64
CA LEU A 192 11.32 -17.42 21.78
C LEU A 192 9.97 -16.80 22.17
N LEU A 193 9.29 -16.21 21.19
CA LEU A 193 7.87 -15.88 21.26
C LEU A 193 7.09 -16.84 20.37
N ILE A 194 6.09 -17.51 20.95
CA ILE A 194 5.05 -18.19 20.18
C ILE A 194 3.96 -17.15 19.87
N HIS A 195 3.72 -16.89 18.60
CA HIS A 195 2.78 -15.87 18.13
C HIS A 195 1.68 -16.54 17.31
N LYS A 196 0.47 -16.63 17.87
CA LYS A 196 -0.68 -17.24 17.22
C LYS A 196 -1.27 -16.27 16.21
N LEU A 197 -1.75 -16.79 15.09
CA LEU A 197 -2.47 -15.98 14.11
C LEU A 197 -3.67 -15.30 14.78
N GLY A 198 -3.67 -13.96 14.81
CA GLY A 198 -4.68 -13.15 15.50
C GLY A 198 -4.18 -12.45 16.78
N ASP A 199 -3.01 -12.80 17.30
CA ASP A 199 -2.43 -12.21 18.52
C ASP A 199 -2.14 -10.70 18.44
N GLY A 200 -2.00 -10.16 17.22
CA GLY A 200 -1.80 -8.73 17.00
C GLY A 200 -0.45 -8.20 17.52
N TRP A 201 -0.42 -6.90 17.83
CA TRP A 201 0.81 -6.18 18.18
C TRP A 201 1.34 -6.46 19.58
N GLU A 202 0.46 -6.56 20.57
CA GLU A 202 0.84 -6.51 21.98
C GLU A 202 1.90 -7.55 22.39
N PRO A 203 1.71 -8.86 22.14
CA PRO A 203 2.71 -9.85 22.53
C PRO A 203 4.03 -9.67 21.78
N LEU A 204 3.97 -9.30 20.49
CA LEU A 204 5.16 -9.06 19.68
C LEU A 204 5.96 -7.86 20.19
N CYS A 205 5.30 -6.73 20.44
CA CYS A 205 5.94 -5.49 20.88
C CYS A 205 6.53 -5.65 22.28
N LYS A 206 5.77 -6.27 23.20
CA LYS A 206 6.24 -6.61 24.56
C LYS A 206 7.48 -7.49 24.50
N PHE A 207 7.47 -8.54 23.69
CA PHE A 207 8.60 -9.44 23.54
C PHE A 207 9.83 -8.76 22.96
N LEU A 208 9.65 -7.89 21.96
CA LEU A 208 10.74 -7.15 21.34
C LEU A 208 11.25 -5.96 22.18
N ASN A 209 10.51 -5.58 23.22
CA ASN A 209 10.76 -4.40 24.06
C ASN A 209 10.69 -3.09 23.25
N VAL A 210 9.63 -2.97 22.46
CA VAL A 210 9.31 -1.79 21.64
C VAL A 210 7.88 -1.34 21.91
N ASN A 211 7.56 -0.09 21.58
CA ASN A 211 6.20 0.41 21.72
C ASN A 211 5.30 -0.18 20.63
N VAL A 212 4.04 -0.50 20.98
CA VAL A 212 3.00 -0.82 20.00
C VAL A 212 2.85 0.37 19.03
N PRO A 213 2.94 0.15 17.71
CA PRO A 213 2.71 1.20 16.72
C PRO A 213 1.32 1.79 16.92
N ARG A 214 1.27 3.09 17.23
CA ARG A 214 0.02 3.81 17.33
C ARG A 214 -0.57 3.92 15.92
N CYS A 215 -1.85 3.62 15.77
CA CYS A 215 -2.63 3.96 14.56
C CYS A 215 -2.28 3.16 13.29
N VAL A 216 -1.60 2.03 13.48
CA VAL A 216 -1.33 1.05 12.42
C VAL A 216 -1.92 -0.27 12.89
N PRO A 217 -2.98 -0.81 12.26
CA PRO A 217 -3.48 -2.13 12.62
C PRO A 217 -2.40 -3.18 12.37
N TYR A 218 -2.44 -4.29 13.11
CA TYR A 218 -1.50 -5.38 12.85
C TYR A 218 -1.68 -5.86 11.40
N PRO A 219 -0.61 -6.00 10.61
CA PRO A 219 -0.73 -6.33 9.20
C PRO A 219 -1.51 -7.63 8.98
N HIS A 220 -2.53 -7.57 8.14
CA HIS A 220 -3.27 -8.75 7.68
C HIS A 220 -3.12 -8.85 6.16
N VAL A 221 -2.03 -9.51 5.72
CA VAL A 221 -1.63 -9.63 4.31
C VAL A 221 -1.58 -11.10 3.90
N ASN A 222 -1.78 -11.36 2.61
CA ASN A 222 -1.75 -12.71 2.05
C ASN A 222 -2.87 -13.62 2.58
N ASP A 223 -4.06 -13.04 2.79
CA ASP A 223 -5.23 -13.80 3.19
C ASP A 223 -5.72 -14.71 2.05
N ARG A 224 -6.52 -15.71 2.44
CA ARG A 224 -7.00 -16.76 1.53
C ARG A 224 -7.77 -16.19 0.33
N ASN A 225 -8.67 -15.24 0.57
CA ASN A 225 -9.54 -14.68 -0.44
C ASN A 225 -8.74 -13.77 -1.39
N GLU A 226 -7.79 -13.01 -0.84
CA GLU A 226 -6.88 -12.20 -1.63
C GLU A 226 -5.96 -13.03 -2.53
N THR A 227 -5.45 -14.15 -2.02
CA THR A 227 -4.62 -15.07 -2.83
C THR A 227 -5.44 -15.69 -3.96
N GLN A 228 -6.67 -16.14 -3.67
CA GLN A 228 -7.55 -16.74 -4.67
C GLN A 228 -7.88 -15.75 -5.79
N LYS A 229 -8.20 -14.49 -5.44
CA LYS A 229 -8.46 -13.42 -6.42
C LYS A 229 -7.28 -13.16 -7.35
N ARG A 230 -6.05 -13.13 -6.82
CA ARG A 230 -4.83 -12.97 -7.66
C ARG A 230 -4.62 -14.17 -8.57
N VAL A 231 -4.82 -15.37 -8.04
CA VAL A 231 -4.71 -16.61 -8.82
C VAL A 231 -5.76 -16.63 -9.94
N ASP A 232 -7.00 -16.26 -9.66
CA ASP A 232 -8.06 -16.18 -10.66
C ASP A 232 -7.74 -15.16 -11.75
N LEU A 233 -7.24 -13.97 -11.36
CA LEU A 233 -6.79 -12.96 -12.34
C LEU A 233 -5.68 -13.49 -13.26
N LEU A 234 -4.70 -14.21 -12.70
CA LEU A 234 -3.55 -14.72 -13.46
C LEU A 234 -3.90 -15.95 -14.32
N LYS A 235 -4.95 -16.72 -13.97
CA LYS A 235 -5.42 -17.85 -14.80
C LYS A 235 -5.92 -17.41 -16.16
N ASP A 236 -6.50 -16.22 -16.25
CA ASP A 236 -7.21 -15.74 -17.43
C ASP A 236 -6.30 -14.94 -18.38
N ILE A 237 -5.05 -14.69 -17.98
CA ILE A 237 -4.03 -14.04 -18.81
C ILE A 237 -3.46 -15.07 -19.81
N ASP A 238 -3.53 -14.79 -21.11
CA ASP A 238 -2.90 -15.61 -22.16
C ASP A 238 -1.44 -15.18 -22.40
N ASN A 239 -0.58 -16.13 -22.82
CA ASN A 239 0.88 -15.97 -22.82
C ASN A 239 1.42 -14.83 -23.72
N SER A 240 0.58 -14.26 -24.60
CA SER A 240 0.97 -13.26 -25.59
C SER A 240 0.97 -11.81 -25.09
N THR A 241 0.46 -11.52 -23.88
CA THR A 241 0.19 -10.13 -23.44
C THR A 241 0.98 -9.67 -22.20
N SER A 242 1.95 -10.45 -21.72
CA SER A 242 2.15 -10.53 -20.25
C SER A 242 3.41 -9.88 -19.64
N LEU A 243 4.19 -9.05 -20.35
CA LEU A 243 5.40 -8.45 -19.75
C LEU A 243 5.20 -7.11 -19.03
N LEU A 244 3.97 -6.56 -18.95
CA LEU A 244 3.73 -5.22 -18.41
C LEU A 244 3.09 -5.14 -17.01
N PHE A 245 2.68 -6.25 -16.39
CA PHE A 245 1.82 -6.20 -15.20
C PHE A 245 2.38 -6.72 -13.87
N ILE A 246 3.59 -7.29 -13.82
CA ILE A 246 4.00 -8.12 -12.66
C ILE A 246 4.86 -7.35 -11.64
N GLY A 247 4.88 -6.02 -11.72
CA GLY A 247 5.62 -5.15 -10.78
C GLY A 247 4.75 -4.36 -9.80
N ALA A 248 3.42 -4.41 -9.90
CA ALA A 248 2.53 -3.55 -9.14
C ALA A 248 1.61 -4.36 -8.22
N ASP A 249 1.63 -4.03 -6.93
CA ASP A 249 0.65 -4.47 -5.93
C ASP A 249 -0.79 -4.33 -6.48
N LEU A 250 -1.45 -5.45 -6.75
CA LEU A 250 -2.86 -5.48 -7.15
C LEU A 250 -3.73 -5.07 -5.95
N PRO A 251 -4.52 -3.98 -6.05
CA PRO A 251 -5.31 -3.47 -4.94
C PRO A 251 -6.57 -4.30 -4.67
N ARG A 252 -6.94 -4.31 -3.39
CA ARG A 252 -8.13 -4.93 -2.81
C ARG A 252 -9.36 -4.04 -3.04
N THR A 253 -10.39 -4.52 -3.73
CA THR A 253 -11.82 -4.28 -3.41
C THR A 253 -12.67 -5.32 -4.16
N GLY A 254 -13.78 -5.74 -3.57
CA GLY A 254 -14.83 -6.47 -4.27
C GLY A 254 -16.05 -5.57 -4.36
N THR A 255 -16.62 -5.43 -5.56
CA THR A 255 -18.05 -5.50 -5.93
C THR A 255 -18.26 -4.84 -7.30
N THR A 256 -18.16 -5.63 -8.37
CA THR A 256 -18.90 -5.53 -9.64
C THR A 256 -18.58 -6.80 -10.44
N SER A 257 -19.59 -7.45 -11.01
CA SER A 257 -19.50 -8.79 -11.58
C SER A 257 -18.65 -8.81 -12.86
N MET A 258 -17.64 -9.67 -12.84
CA MET A 258 -16.72 -10.05 -13.91
C MET A 258 -17.40 -10.49 -15.22
N GLU A 259 -18.72 -10.76 -15.21
CA GLU A 259 -19.55 -11.05 -16.39
C GLU A 259 -19.66 -9.87 -17.37
N GLU A 260 -19.68 -8.60 -16.90
CA GLU A 260 -19.76 -7.43 -17.78
C GLU A 260 -18.43 -7.12 -18.49
N ALA A 261 -17.29 -7.47 -17.89
CA ALA A 261 -15.97 -7.34 -18.52
C ALA A 261 -15.73 -8.42 -19.59
N LEU A 262 -16.31 -9.62 -19.40
CA LEU A 262 -16.25 -10.73 -20.36
C LEU A 262 -17.20 -10.53 -21.55
N GLU A 263 -18.36 -9.90 -21.39
CA GLU A 263 -19.26 -9.56 -22.50
C GLU A 263 -18.63 -8.59 -23.52
N ILE A 264 -17.80 -7.64 -23.06
CA ILE A 264 -17.07 -6.70 -23.94
C ILE A 264 -15.94 -7.41 -24.70
N SER A 265 -15.32 -8.42 -24.11
CA SER A 265 -14.32 -9.28 -24.77
C SER A 265 -14.93 -10.22 -25.81
N HIS A 266 -16.23 -10.52 -25.73
CA HIS A 266 -16.92 -11.43 -26.64
C HIS A 266 -17.70 -10.73 -27.76
N SER A 267 -17.72 -9.39 -27.82
CA SER A 267 -18.19 -8.69 -29.02
C SER A 267 -17.17 -8.88 -30.16
N GLN A 268 -17.60 -9.55 -31.23
CA GLN A 268 -16.80 -10.15 -32.30
C GLN A 268 -15.53 -9.38 -32.70
N PRO A 269 -14.38 -10.08 -32.90
CA PRO A 269 -13.29 -9.50 -33.66
C PRO A 269 -13.81 -9.20 -35.07
N CYS A 270 -13.60 -7.98 -35.55
CA CYS A 270 -13.95 -7.62 -36.91
C CYS A 270 -13.24 -8.61 -37.86
N ASP A 271 -14.03 -9.40 -38.61
CA ASP A 271 -13.56 -10.46 -39.53
C ASP A 271 -12.46 -9.99 -40.50
N HIS A 272 -12.32 -8.67 -40.66
CA HIS A 272 -11.30 -8.00 -41.45
C HIS A 272 -9.85 -8.22 -40.97
N VAL A 273 -9.60 -8.35 -39.65
CA VAL A 273 -8.23 -8.45 -39.11
C VAL A 273 -7.65 -9.86 -39.33
N THR A 274 -8.46 -10.89 -39.13
CA THR A 274 -8.06 -12.29 -39.30
C THR A 274 -7.80 -12.65 -40.77
N GLU A 275 -8.53 -12.03 -41.70
CA GLU A 275 -8.38 -12.26 -43.15
C GLU A 275 -7.10 -11.62 -43.74
N ILE A 276 -6.62 -10.52 -43.15
CA ILE A 276 -5.41 -9.80 -43.62
C ILE A 276 -4.12 -10.52 -43.19
N VAL A 277 -4.09 -11.06 -41.97
CA VAL A 277 -2.93 -11.79 -41.43
C VAL A 277 -2.70 -13.11 -42.17
N THR A 278 -3.77 -13.78 -42.60
CA THR A 278 -3.67 -15.08 -43.30
C THR A 278 -3.40 -14.97 -44.80
N LYS A 279 -3.77 -13.87 -45.49
CA LYS A 279 -3.65 -13.77 -46.96
C LYS A 279 -2.36 -13.14 -47.51
N LYS A 280 -1.50 -12.50 -46.71
CA LYS A 280 -0.36 -11.72 -47.25
C LYS A 280 1.06 -12.12 -46.79
N HIS A 281 1.26 -13.31 -46.22
CA HIS A 281 2.59 -13.83 -45.85
C HIS A 281 3.50 -12.79 -45.15
N CYS A 282 2.98 -12.10 -44.14
CA CYS A 282 3.80 -11.22 -43.33
C CYS A 282 4.63 -12.09 -42.37
N ASP A 283 5.95 -12.10 -42.53
CA ASP A 283 6.84 -12.89 -41.67
C ASP A 283 7.05 -12.18 -40.33
N VAL A 284 6.09 -12.36 -39.44
CA VAL A 284 6.04 -11.79 -38.08
C VAL A 284 7.29 -12.15 -37.26
N SER A 285 7.93 -13.29 -37.55
CA SER A 285 9.11 -13.77 -36.82
C SER A 285 10.33 -12.86 -36.97
N LYS A 286 10.48 -12.23 -38.15
CA LYS A 286 11.59 -11.33 -38.45
C LYS A 286 11.49 -10.01 -37.68
N TRP A 287 10.27 -9.51 -37.50
CA TRP A 287 9.98 -8.28 -36.76
C TRP A 287 10.10 -8.47 -35.25
N GLN A 288 9.64 -9.61 -34.75
CA GLN A 288 9.79 -10.01 -33.34
C GLN A 288 11.28 -10.04 -32.95
N THR A 289 12.12 -10.64 -33.82
CA THR A 289 13.57 -10.74 -33.57
C THR A 289 14.25 -9.37 -33.50
N GLN A 290 13.88 -8.42 -34.37
CA GLN A 290 14.44 -7.06 -34.37
C GLN A 290 13.97 -6.23 -33.18
N PHE A 291 12.72 -6.41 -32.75
CA PHE A 291 12.18 -5.78 -31.56
C PHE A 291 12.86 -6.32 -30.30
N ASP A 292 13.04 -7.64 -30.21
CA ASP A 292 13.72 -8.30 -29.08
C ASP A 292 15.22 -7.95 -29.04
N GLU A 293 15.90 -7.81 -30.18
CA GLU A 293 17.29 -7.31 -30.22
C GLU A 293 17.40 -5.87 -29.74
N ALA A 294 16.51 -4.97 -30.18
CA ALA A 294 16.51 -3.57 -29.76
C ALA A 294 16.19 -3.39 -28.27
N PHE A 295 15.23 -4.17 -27.76
CA PHE A 295 14.81 -4.15 -26.35
C PHE A 295 15.89 -4.70 -25.42
N ASN A 296 16.63 -5.72 -25.85
CA ASN A 296 17.66 -6.38 -25.02
C ASN A 296 19.04 -5.69 -25.06
N THR A 297 19.31 -4.81 -26.04
CA THR A 297 20.65 -4.22 -26.22
C THR A 297 20.79 -2.76 -25.76
N THR A 298 19.71 -2.00 -25.61
CA THR A 298 19.79 -0.59 -25.16
C THR A 298 18.50 -0.11 -24.48
N PHE A 299 18.59 0.33 -23.21
CA PHE A 299 17.54 1.09 -22.51
C PHE A 299 17.46 2.54 -23.02
N ASP A 300 17.29 2.74 -24.33
CA ASP A 300 17.13 4.06 -24.94
C ASP A 300 15.74 4.16 -25.60
N GLU A 301 14.84 4.92 -24.97
CA GLU A 301 13.47 5.18 -25.44
C GLU A 301 13.44 5.73 -26.88
N THR A 302 14.47 6.46 -27.31
CA THR A 302 14.52 7.02 -28.68
C THR A 302 14.79 5.98 -29.76
N MET A 303 15.47 4.88 -29.43
CA MET A 303 15.63 3.74 -30.35
C MET A 303 14.36 2.91 -30.45
N ILE A 304 13.63 2.74 -29.34
CA ILE A 304 12.34 2.04 -29.32
C ILE A 304 11.29 2.82 -30.13
N HIS A 305 11.22 4.14 -29.97
CA HIS A 305 10.33 4.99 -30.76
C HIS A 305 10.69 5.03 -32.25
N ARG A 306 11.98 4.99 -32.59
CA ARG A 306 12.45 4.91 -33.98
C ARG A 306 12.16 3.55 -34.62
N GLY A 307 12.37 2.44 -33.90
CA GLY A 307 12.02 1.10 -34.38
C GLY A 307 10.51 0.93 -34.60
N LEU A 308 9.69 1.49 -33.70
CA LEU A 308 8.23 1.57 -33.88
C LEU A 308 7.85 2.44 -35.08
N GLY A 309 8.56 3.54 -35.31
CA GLY A 309 8.38 4.42 -36.47
C GLY A 309 8.70 3.74 -37.81
N GLU A 310 9.82 3.02 -37.88
CA GLU A 310 10.23 2.27 -39.08
C GLU A 310 9.29 1.08 -39.38
N MET A 311 8.75 0.43 -38.33
CA MET A 311 7.66 -0.56 -38.44
C MET A 311 6.38 0.06 -39.01
N LEU A 312 6.00 1.25 -38.53
CA LEU A 312 4.81 1.97 -38.98
C LEU A 312 4.94 2.41 -40.45
N ASP A 313 6.10 2.90 -40.86
CA ASP A 313 6.35 3.33 -42.25
C ASP A 313 6.30 2.15 -43.23
N GLY A 314 6.82 0.98 -42.83
CA GLY A 314 6.69 -0.26 -43.61
C GLY A 314 5.23 -0.75 -43.75
N TYR A 315 4.43 -0.61 -42.70
CA TYR A 315 3.02 -1.03 -42.66
C TYR A 315 2.10 -0.10 -43.47
N VAL A 316 2.35 1.22 -43.44
CA VAL A 316 1.61 2.23 -44.22
C VAL A 316 1.86 2.03 -45.73
N ALA A 317 3.10 1.69 -46.12
CA ALA A 317 3.46 1.46 -47.52
C ALA A 317 2.79 0.21 -48.15
N LEU A 318 2.43 -0.80 -47.34
CA LEU A 318 1.87 -2.08 -47.80
C LEU A 318 0.34 -2.19 -47.75
N SER A 319 -0.33 -1.34 -46.97
CA SER A 319 -1.76 -1.46 -46.68
C SER A 319 -2.63 -0.32 -47.20
N GLY A 320 -2.07 0.85 -47.53
CA GLY A 320 -2.83 1.99 -48.04
C GLY A 320 -3.83 2.60 -47.04
N VAL A 321 -3.81 2.16 -45.78
CA VAL A 321 -4.64 2.72 -44.69
C VAL A 321 -3.87 3.83 -44.00
N SER A 322 -4.54 4.96 -43.74
CA SER A 322 -3.96 6.09 -43.00
C SER A 322 -3.42 5.65 -41.64
N ALA A 323 -2.15 5.99 -41.38
CA ALA A 323 -1.43 5.73 -40.13
C ALA A 323 -2.27 6.06 -38.87
N CYS A 324 -3.17 7.04 -38.94
CA CYS A 324 -4.02 7.46 -37.82
C CYS A 324 -5.04 6.41 -37.36
N ALA A 325 -5.50 5.50 -38.23
CA ALA A 325 -6.50 4.50 -37.85
C ALA A 325 -5.87 3.33 -37.08
N PHE A 326 -4.68 2.88 -37.51
CA PHE A 326 -3.95 1.82 -36.84
C PHE A 326 -3.27 2.31 -35.54
N TYR A 327 -2.79 3.55 -35.53
CA TYR A 327 -2.29 4.19 -34.30
C TYR A 327 -3.41 4.37 -33.26
N ARG A 328 -4.66 4.58 -33.69
CA ARG A 328 -5.84 4.57 -32.80
C ARG A 328 -6.05 3.20 -32.17
N GLU A 329 -6.05 2.12 -32.95
CA GLU A 329 -6.31 0.77 -32.44
C GLU A 329 -5.19 0.27 -31.50
N LEU A 330 -3.91 0.50 -31.83
CA LEU A 330 -2.79 0.18 -30.95
C LEU A 330 -2.75 1.05 -29.70
N MET A 331 -3.08 2.33 -29.80
CA MET A 331 -3.24 3.20 -28.63
C MET A 331 -4.49 2.84 -27.84
N ILE A 332 -5.57 2.34 -28.44
CA ILE A 332 -6.76 1.85 -27.75
C ILE A 332 -6.42 0.56 -27.01
N ILE A 333 -5.60 -0.34 -27.55
CA ILE A 333 -5.11 -1.52 -26.80
C ILE A 333 -4.17 -1.10 -25.66
N TYR A 334 -3.24 -0.17 -25.91
CA TYR A 334 -2.32 0.38 -24.90
C TYR A 334 -3.02 1.23 -23.83
N LEU A 335 -4.09 1.95 -24.19
CA LEU A 335 -4.92 2.75 -23.28
C LEU A 335 -5.96 1.89 -22.58
N ASN A 336 -6.53 0.85 -23.20
CA ASN A 336 -7.49 -0.06 -22.54
C ASN A 336 -6.82 -0.97 -21.52
N ALA A 337 -5.55 -1.34 -21.70
CA ALA A 337 -4.73 -1.91 -20.63
C ALA A 337 -4.57 -0.96 -19.43
N LYS A 338 -4.76 0.36 -19.64
CA LYS A 338 -4.73 1.39 -18.59
C LYS A 338 -6.11 1.85 -18.09
N VAL A 339 -7.17 1.67 -18.88
CA VAL A 339 -8.52 2.21 -18.64
C VAL A 339 -9.48 1.18 -18.02
N ILE A 340 -9.16 -0.12 -18.05
CA ILE A 340 -9.88 -1.14 -17.24
C ILE A 340 -9.66 -0.95 -15.72
N LEU A 341 -8.78 -0.03 -15.31
CA LEU A 341 -8.64 0.41 -13.91
C LEU A 341 -9.64 1.51 -13.49
N THR A 342 -10.54 1.99 -14.37
CA THR A 342 -11.21 3.29 -14.11
C THR A 342 -12.75 3.28 -14.14
N VAL A 343 -13.45 2.19 -14.45
CA VAL A 343 -14.93 2.20 -14.40
C VAL A 343 -15.45 0.84 -13.92
N CYS A 344 -15.97 0.80 -12.69
CA CYS A 344 -17.13 -0.03 -12.27
C CYS A 344 -17.33 0.09 -10.74
N ASP A 345 -17.86 1.22 -10.27
CA ASP A 345 -18.56 1.26 -8.98
C ASP A 345 -19.90 1.98 -9.18
N LYS A 346 -20.95 1.19 -9.41
CA LYS A 346 -22.33 1.55 -9.06
C LYS A 346 -23.27 0.34 -9.13
N ASN A 347 -23.88 0.09 -7.97
CA ASN A 347 -25.21 -0.48 -7.69
C ASN A 347 -25.33 -1.94 -7.17
N ALA A 348 -25.93 -1.98 -5.97
CA ALA A 348 -26.99 -2.89 -5.50
C ALA A 348 -26.62 -4.14 -4.68
N TRP A 349 -27.36 -4.55 -3.63
CA TRP A 349 -28.54 -4.02 -2.93
C TRP A 349 -28.71 -4.77 -1.58
N PHE A 350 -29.70 -4.34 -0.81
CA PHE A 350 -30.26 -4.92 0.42
C PHE A 350 -30.53 -6.45 0.47
N SER A 351 -30.57 -6.94 1.72
CA SER A 351 -31.48 -7.95 2.30
C SER A 351 -31.05 -9.43 2.44
N SER A 352 -30.70 -9.81 3.66
CA SER A 352 -31.35 -10.85 4.49
C SER A 352 -30.50 -11.01 5.77
N GLY A 353 -30.99 -10.99 7.01
CA GLY A 353 -32.31 -11.32 7.50
C GLY A 353 -32.21 -12.57 8.37
N ARG A 354 -31.58 -12.48 9.56
CA ARG A 354 -31.93 -13.32 10.72
C ARG A 354 -31.31 -12.82 12.04
N ARG A 355 -32.20 -12.47 12.97
CA ARG A 355 -31.94 -12.17 14.38
C ARG A 355 -31.46 -13.43 15.11
N SER A 356 -30.48 -13.30 15.98
CA SER A 356 -30.42 -14.06 17.22
C SER A 356 -29.92 -13.14 18.34
N VAL A 357 -30.56 -13.26 19.50
CA VAL A 357 -30.46 -12.38 20.66
C VAL A 357 -29.74 -13.13 21.77
N LEU A 358 -28.97 -12.38 22.57
CA LEU A 358 -28.44 -12.62 23.94
C LEU A 358 -26.95 -12.97 24.06
N PRO A 359 -26.25 -12.58 25.15
CA PRO A 359 -26.47 -11.47 26.09
C PRO A 359 -25.22 -10.61 26.36
N ARG A 360 -25.44 -9.44 27.00
CA ARG A 360 -24.43 -8.48 27.48
C ARG A 360 -23.35 -9.16 28.33
N VAL A 361 -22.10 -8.89 27.99
CA VAL A 361 -20.96 -8.93 28.92
C VAL A 361 -20.45 -7.49 29.03
N GLU A 362 -20.59 -6.89 30.21
CA GLU A 362 -19.90 -5.65 30.57
C GLU A 362 -18.40 -5.95 30.66
N ILE A 363 -17.64 -5.48 29.68
CA ILE A 363 -16.18 -5.43 29.76
C ILE A 363 -15.80 -3.95 29.80
N MET A 364 -15.04 -3.62 30.84
CA MET A 364 -14.60 -2.29 31.20
C MET A 364 -13.92 -1.59 30.02
N SER A 365 -14.40 -0.37 29.75
CA SER A 365 -13.94 0.57 28.73
C SER A 365 -12.42 0.78 28.76
N GLU A 366 -11.68 0.06 27.93
CA GLU A 366 -10.41 0.53 27.38
C GLU A 366 -10.73 1.70 26.46
N THR A 367 -10.23 2.89 26.78
CA THR A 367 -10.51 4.12 26.05
C THR A 367 -10.10 3.97 24.58
N LEU A 368 -11.10 3.85 23.69
CA LEU A 368 -10.99 4.24 22.29
C LEU A 368 -10.25 5.57 22.22
N THR A 369 -9.16 5.65 21.47
CA THR A 369 -8.57 6.94 21.09
C THR A 369 -9.65 7.78 20.41
N SER A 370 -10.23 8.73 21.15
CA SER A 370 -11.24 9.64 20.64
C SER A 370 -10.54 10.78 19.91
N LEU A 371 -11.10 11.19 18.78
CA LEU A 371 -10.68 12.39 18.07
C LEU A 371 -10.87 13.58 19.03
N LEU A 372 -9.79 14.25 19.44
CA LEU A 372 -9.85 15.33 20.43
C LEU A 372 -9.95 16.71 19.78
N VAL A 373 -9.36 16.88 18.58
CA VAL A 373 -9.27 18.19 17.92
C VAL A 373 -9.70 18.13 16.45
N ILE A 374 -10.68 18.95 16.09
CA ILE A 374 -11.12 19.18 14.72
C ILE A 374 -10.50 20.49 14.22
N GLY A 375 -9.50 20.41 13.35
CA GLY A 375 -8.89 21.57 12.72
C GLY A 375 -9.68 22.04 11.51
N ALA A 376 -10.66 22.92 11.68
CA ALA A 376 -11.57 23.35 10.61
C ALA A 376 -11.00 24.43 9.67
N GLY A 377 -9.69 24.67 9.69
CA GLY A 377 -9.05 25.62 8.78
C GLY A 377 -9.01 25.14 7.34
N LEU A 378 -9.29 26.04 6.39
CA LEU A 378 -9.13 25.78 4.96
C LEU A 378 -7.66 25.50 4.61
N PRO A 379 -7.37 24.80 3.50
CA PRO A 379 -6.00 24.62 3.02
C PRO A 379 -5.27 25.97 2.92
N ARG A 380 -3.97 25.96 3.22
CA ARG A 380 -3.09 27.15 3.20
C ARG A 380 -3.29 28.17 4.31
N THR A 381 -4.04 27.83 5.36
CA THR A 381 -4.18 28.66 6.57
C THR A 381 -3.24 28.26 7.73
N GLY A 382 -2.30 27.33 7.50
CA GLY A 382 -1.40 26.81 8.53
C GLY A 382 -1.75 25.39 9.01
N THR A 383 -2.57 24.65 8.26
CA THR A 383 -3.05 23.30 8.59
C THR A 383 -1.92 22.30 8.83
N THR A 384 -0.82 22.36 8.07
CA THR A 384 0.35 21.48 8.28
C THR A 384 1.11 21.80 9.57
N SER A 385 1.24 23.09 9.92
CA SER A 385 1.80 23.49 11.20
C SER A 385 0.92 23.03 12.37
N MET A 386 -0.40 23.18 12.23
CA MET A 386 -1.37 22.69 13.21
C MET A 386 -1.29 21.17 13.41
N LYS A 387 -1.20 20.40 12.32
CA LYS A 387 -0.97 18.94 12.37
C LYS A 387 0.23 18.62 13.26
N LYS A 388 1.39 19.23 12.97
CA LYS A 388 2.62 19.01 13.75
C LYS A 388 2.48 19.46 15.21
N ALA A 389 1.78 20.56 15.46
CA ALA A 389 1.56 21.07 16.80
C ALA A 389 0.74 20.08 17.65
N LEU A 390 -0.34 19.54 17.08
CA LEU A 390 -1.17 18.51 17.73
C LEU A 390 -0.40 17.21 17.96
N GLU A 391 0.45 16.81 17.02
CA GLU A 391 1.32 15.64 17.17
C GLU A 391 2.34 15.80 18.30
N ILE A 392 2.88 17.01 18.49
CA ILE A 392 3.78 17.32 19.60
C ILE A 392 3.02 17.31 20.94
N ILE A 393 1.85 17.94 21.01
CA ILE A 393 1.05 18.04 22.25
C ILE A 393 0.61 16.66 22.73
N TYR A 394 0.04 15.85 21.84
CA TYR A 394 -0.62 14.60 22.21
C TYR A 394 0.24 13.36 22.00
N ASN A 395 1.39 13.50 21.33
CA ASN A 395 2.24 12.38 20.93
C ASN A 395 1.46 11.30 20.16
N GLN A 396 0.46 11.71 19.39
CA GLN A 396 -0.45 10.88 18.60
C GLN A 396 -0.65 11.53 17.23
N PRO A 397 -0.86 10.75 16.15
CA PRO A 397 -0.93 11.31 14.81
C PRO A 397 -2.15 12.20 14.62
N CYS A 398 -1.97 13.22 13.79
CA CYS A 398 -3.04 14.08 13.30
C CYS A 398 -3.24 13.84 11.80
N TYR A 399 -4.48 13.58 11.38
CA TYR A 399 -4.82 13.38 9.98
C TYR A 399 -4.70 14.72 9.23
N HIS A 400 -4.20 14.66 8.00
CA HIS A 400 -4.05 15.81 7.09
C HIS A 400 -4.08 15.30 5.65
N GLY A 401 -4.33 16.17 4.67
CA GLY A 401 -4.20 15.84 3.24
C GLY A 401 -2.85 15.22 2.82
N TYR A 402 -1.77 15.36 3.62
CA TYR A 402 -0.50 14.67 3.36
C TYR A 402 -0.60 13.15 3.54
N GLU A 403 -1.48 12.66 4.42
CA GLU A 403 -1.73 11.23 4.60
C GLU A 403 -2.26 10.63 3.28
N LEU A 404 -3.15 11.33 2.58
CA LEU A 404 -3.71 10.90 1.30
C LEU A 404 -2.66 10.76 0.20
N VAL A 405 -1.64 11.62 0.16
CA VAL A 405 -0.60 11.53 -0.89
C VAL A 405 0.52 10.57 -0.53
N THR A 406 0.77 10.28 0.75
CA THR A 406 1.98 9.55 1.18
C THR A 406 1.74 8.13 1.70
N ARG A 407 0.67 7.92 2.47
CA ARG A 407 0.48 6.68 3.24
C ARG A 407 -0.88 6.03 3.03
N LYS A 408 -1.91 6.82 2.72
CA LYS A 408 -3.33 6.43 2.70
C LYS A 408 -4.04 6.86 1.42
N GLN A 409 -3.43 6.66 0.25
CA GLN A 409 -4.09 6.93 -1.05
C GLN A 409 -5.43 6.18 -1.20
N CYS A 410 -5.58 5.00 -0.59
CA CYS A 410 -6.84 4.26 -0.61
C CYS A 410 -7.99 4.97 0.13
N ASP A 411 -7.70 5.93 1.03
CA ASP A 411 -8.73 6.71 1.70
C ASP A 411 -9.35 7.78 0.78
N ILE A 412 -8.76 8.09 -0.38
CA ILE A 412 -9.32 9.07 -1.34
C ILE A 412 -10.73 8.64 -1.74
N ALA A 413 -10.91 7.36 -2.09
CA ALA A 413 -12.23 6.81 -2.43
C ALA A 413 -13.20 6.87 -1.25
N LYS A 414 -12.74 6.60 -0.02
CA LYS A 414 -13.59 6.65 1.18
C LYS A 414 -14.06 8.07 1.48
N TRP A 415 -13.17 9.05 1.37
CA TRP A 415 -13.53 10.46 1.52
C TRP A 415 -14.49 10.92 0.42
N GLN A 416 -14.30 10.47 -0.83
CA GLN A 416 -15.21 10.80 -1.92
C GLN A 416 -16.61 10.19 -1.67
N MET A 417 -16.68 8.93 -1.24
CA MET A 417 -17.95 8.30 -0.84
C MET A 417 -18.63 9.09 0.29
N LEU A 418 -17.85 9.61 1.24
CA LEU A 418 -18.39 10.44 2.31
C LEU A 418 -18.93 11.78 1.80
N VAL A 419 -18.25 12.41 0.83
CA VAL A 419 -18.75 13.63 0.18
C VAL A 419 -20.09 13.34 -0.50
N ASP A 420 -20.18 12.24 -1.23
CA ASP A 420 -21.39 11.82 -1.93
C ASP A 420 -22.54 11.49 -0.96
N GLU A 421 -22.26 10.78 0.13
CA GLU A 421 -23.26 10.45 1.17
C GLU A 421 -23.78 11.72 1.87
N VAL A 422 -22.91 12.70 2.17
CA VAL A 422 -23.34 13.99 2.75
C VAL A 422 -24.15 14.83 1.76
N ARG A 423 -23.81 14.79 0.46
CA ARG A 423 -24.53 15.54 -0.59
C ARG A 423 -25.90 14.93 -0.92
N THR A 424 -26.03 13.59 -0.86
CA THR A 424 -27.22 12.90 -1.37
C THR A 424 -28.19 12.46 -0.27
N THR A 425 -27.76 11.56 0.61
CA THR A 425 -28.64 10.77 1.51
C THR A 425 -28.61 11.28 2.95
N ARG A 426 -27.51 11.90 3.39
CA ARG A 426 -27.28 12.42 4.75
C ARG A 426 -27.54 11.38 5.85
N SER A 427 -27.19 10.13 5.62
CA SER A 427 -27.35 9.08 6.63
C SER A 427 -26.34 9.24 7.76
N GLU A 428 -26.76 9.84 8.88
CA GLU A 428 -25.89 10.11 10.03
C GLU A 428 -25.14 8.87 10.50
N GLY A 429 -25.82 7.72 10.65
CA GLY A 429 -25.19 6.48 11.09
C GLY A 429 -24.09 5.97 10.16
N LYS A 430 -24.25 6.14 8.83
CA LYS A 430 -23.20 5.78 7.87
C LYS A 430 -22.04 6.78 7.90
N ILE A 431 -22.36 8.07 7.96
CA ILE A 431 -21.38 9.15 8.04
C ILE A 431 -20.51 8.97 9.29
N HIS A 432 -21.13 8.77 10.46
CA HIS A 432 -20.43 8.53 11.73
C HIS A 432 -19.54 7.30 11.66
N LYS A 433 -20.05 6.19 11.12
CA LYS A 433 -19.28 4.96 10.95
C LYS A 433 -18.06 5.18 10.04
N CYS A 434 -18.25 5.79 8.87
CA CYS A 434 -17.17 6.03 7.92
C CYS A 434 -16.11 6.99 8.48
N LEU A 435 -16.53 8.08 9.14
CA LEU A 435 -15.62 8.99 9.83
C LEU A 435 -14.84 8.29 10.95
N SER A 436 -15.48 7.41 11.71
CA SER A 436 -14.83 6.62 12.76
C SER A 436 -13.80 5.64 12.19
N GLU A 437 -14.08 5.01 11.04
CA GLU A 437 -13.15 4.10 10.39
C GLU A 437 -11.95 4.81 9.74
N ILE A 438 -12.17 5.97 9.10
CA ILE A 438 -11.09 6.73 8.46
C ILE A 438 -10.17 7.36 9.50
N LEU A 439 -10.76 7.94 10.55
CA LEU A 439 -10.05 8.69 11.59
C LEU A 439 -9.70 7.84 12.81
N ASP A 440 -9.87 6.51 12.71
CA ASP A 440 -9.47 5.60 13.76
C ASP A 440 -8.00 5.86 14.14
N CYS A 441 -7.78 5.93 15.45
CA CYS A 441 -6.52 6.23 16.08
C CYS A 441 -5.93 7.64 15.84
N TYR A 442 -6.58 8.58 15.15
CA TYR A 442 -6.07 9.95 15.07
C TYR A 442 -6.57 10.81 16.22
N VAL A 443 -5.68 11.60 16.81
CA VAL A 443 -6.05 12.54 17.88
C VAL A 443 -6.66 13.84 17.35
N GLY A 444 -6.39 14.14 16.09
CA GLY A 444 -6.99 15.27 15.40
C GLY A 444 -7.01 15.11 13.89
N VAL A 445 -7.75 15.98 13.23
CA VAL A 445 -7.91 16.02 11.76
C VAL A 445 -7.81 17.47 11.30
N THR A 446 -7.07 17.73 10.22
CA THR A 446 -6.83 19.07 9.66
C THR A 446 -6.93 19.04 8.14
N ASP A 447 -6.95 20.22 7.51
CA ASP A 447 -6.93 20.43 6.06
C ASP A 447 -8.29 20.21 5.36
N ALA A 448 -8.28 19.96 4.04
CA ALA A 448 -9.50 19.90 3.23
C ALA A 448 -10.57 18.92 3.77
N GLN A 449 -10.13 17.81 4.37
CA GLN A 449 -11.02 16.79 4.91
C GLN A 449 -11.73 17.28 6.17
N SER A 450 -11.04 17.94 7.10
CA SER A 450 -11.70 18.46 8.32
C SER A 450 -12.57 19.67 8.03
N CYS A 451 -12.15 20.57 7.13
CA CYS A 451 -12.91 21.78 6.86
C CYS A 451 -14.22 21.49 6.11
N ALA A 452 -14.23 20.47 5.24
CA ALA A 452 -15.43 20.03 4.52
C ALA A 452 -16.46 19.35 5.42
N PHE A 453 -16.00 18.54 6.38
CA PHE A 453 -16.85 17.72 7.24
C PHE A 453 -16.95 18.20 8.68
N TYR A 454 -16.67 19.48 8.96
CA TYR A 454 -16.58 19.96 10.35
C TYR A 454 -17.88 19.73 11.15
N ARG A 455 -19.06 19.79 10.49
CA ARG A 455 -20.35 19.55 11.15
C ARG A 455 -20.54 18.08 11.51
N GLU A 456 -20.27 17.22 10.54
CA GLU A 456 -20.37 15.78 10.67
C GLU A 456 -19.37 15.26 11.71
N LEU A 457 -18.16 15.82 11.72
CA LEU A 457 -17.14 15.56 12.74
C LEU A 457 -17.59 16.03 14.13
N MET A 458 -18.15 17.23 14.25
CA MET A 458 -18.67 17.73 15.53
C MET A 458 -19.84 16.90 16.07
N SER A 459 -20.65 16.33 15.18
CA SER A 459 -21.76 15.43 15.51
C SER A 459 -21.26 14.04 15.91
N THR A 460 -20.28 13.49 15.17
CA THR A 460 -19.66 12.18 15.46
C THR A 460 -18.86 12.22 16.77
N TYR A 461 -18.16 13.33 17.02
CA TYR A 461 -17.29 13.54 18.17
C TYR A 461 -17.71 14.79 18.94
N PRO A 462 -18.76 14.70 19.78
CA PRO A 462 -19.35 15.86 20.45
C PRO A 462 -18.40 16.56 21.42
N ASP A 463 -17.42 15.84 21.97
CA ASP A 463 -16.46 16.36 22.95
C ASP A 463 -15.20 16.99 22.31
N SER A 464 -15.00 16.82 20.99
CA SER A 464 -13.82 17.41 20.33
C SER A 464 -13.87 18.92 20.34
N LYS A 465 -12.71 19.54 20.59
CA LYS A 465 -12.52 20.99 20.41
C LYS A 465 -12.29 21.32 18.95
N VAL A 466 -12.75 22.48 18.50
CA VAL A 466 -12.59 22.95 17.11
C VAL A 466 -11.55 24.06 17.07
N VAL A 467 -10.56 23.92 16.18
CA VAL A 467 -9.54 24.94 15.93
C VAL A 467 -9.67 25.43 14.49
N LEU A 468 -10.03 26.68 14.31
CA LEU A 468 -10.15 27.34 13.01
C LEU A 468 -8.88 28.16 12.75
N THR A 469 -7.97 27.62 11.94
CA THR A 469 -6.78 28.37 11.50
C THR A 469 -7.15 29.39 10.43
N VAL A 470 -6.72 30.64 10.62
CA VAL A 470 -7.04 31.76 9.72
C VAL A 470 -5.82 32.62 9.38
N ARG A 471 -5.86 33.26 8.22
CA ARG A 471 -4.90 34.27 7.77
C ARG A 471 -5.58 35.36 6.94
N ASP A 472 -4.84 36.40 6.56
CA ASP A 472 -5.33 37.40 5.61
C ASP A 472 -5.83 36.74 4.32
N LYS A 473 -6.96 37.19 3.80
CA LYS A 473 -7.63 36.55 2.67
C LYS A 473 -6.84 36.65 1.36
N ASN A 474 -6.12 37.75 1.14
CA ASN A 474 -5.32 37.93 -0.07
C ASN A 474 -4.05 37.07 0.01
N ASP A 475 -3.44 37.00 1.19
CA ASP A 475 -2.31 36.09 1.45
C ASP A 475 -2.73 34.62 1.31
N TRP A 476 -3.92 34.27 1.79
CA TRP A 476 -4.51 32.95 1.60
C TRP A 476 -4.68 32.63 0.11
N LEU A 477 -5.35 33.50 -0.63
CA LEU A 477 -5.60 33.29 -2.06
C LEU A 477 -4.29 33.16 -2.84
N ALA A 478 -3.31 34.03 -2.58
CA ALA A 478 -1.99 33.96 -3.21
C ALA A 478 -1.31 32.61 -2.95
N SER A 479 -1.33 32.12 -1.71
CA SER A 479 -0.78 30.80 -1.36
C SER A 479 -1.58 29.65 -1.97
N PHE A 480 -2.91 29.76 -2.00
CA PHE A 480 -3.83 28.78 -2.56
C PHE A 480 -3.60 28.61 -4.06
N ARG A 481 -3.48 29.71 -4.81
CA ARG A 481 -3.12 29.69 -6.24
C ARG A 481 -1.75 29.11 -6.50
N GLN A 482 -0.77 29.40 -5.64
CA GLN A 482 0.60 28.94 -5.85
C GLN A 482 0.78 27.44 -5.61
N VAL A 483 0.05 26.85 -4.65
CA VAL A 483 0.35 25.50 -4.14
C VAL A 483 -0.78 24.49 -4.36
N VAL A 484 -2.03 24.94 -4.35
CA VAL A 484 -3.18 24.04 -4.36
C VAL A 484 -3.87 24.06 -5.72
N MET A 485 -4.26 25.25 -6.18
CA MET A 485 -5.13 25.39 -7.34
C MET A 485 -4.78 26.63 -8.17
N PRO A 486 -3.73 26.55 -9.02
CA PRO A 486 -3.46 27.55 -10.05
C PRO A 486 -4.69 27.71 -10.95
N LYS A 487 -4.83 28.91 -11.54
CA LYS A 487 -5.89 29.15 -12.52
C LYS A 487 -5.74 28.26 -13.75
N SER A 488 -6.84 28.00 -14.45
CA SER A 488 -6.82 27.12 -15.62
C SER A 488 -5.96 27.65 -16.77
N ASP A 489 -5.83 28.97 -16.89
CA ASP A 489 -4.97 29.64 -17.87
C ASP A 489 -3.51 29.82 -17.39
N ASP A 490 -3.20 29.42 -16.16
CA ASP A 490 -1.87 29.55 -15.58
C ASP A 490 -0.91 28.47 -16.14
N PRO A 491 0.19 28.84 -16.81
CA PRO A 491 1.15 27.89 -17.35
C PRO A 491 1.76 26.96 -16.28
N ARG A 492 1.79 27.40 -15.01
CA ARG A 492 2.31 26.59 -13.89
C ARG A 492 1.46 25.35 -13.63
N LYS A 493 0.18 25.35 -14.03
CA LYS A 493 -0.73 24.21 -13.87
C LYS A 493 -0.20 22.97 -14.59
N ILE A 494 0.28 23.12 -15.82
CA ILE A 494 0.87 22.02 -16.61
C ILE A 494 2.04 21.38 -15.86
N HIS A 495 2.95 22.21 -15.33
CA HIS A 495 4.10 21.72 -14.56
C HIS A 495 3.69 21.08 -13.23
N MET A 496 2.64 21.58 -12.59
CA MET A 496 2.09 21.01 -11.37
C MET A 496 1.49 19.62 -11.64
N ASP A 497 0.69 19.48 -12.70
CA ASP A 497 0.03 18.23 -13.06
C ASP A 497 1.04 17.17 -13.52
N GLU A 498 2.07 17.57 -14.26
CA GLU A 498 3.22 16.70 -14.56
C GLU A 498 3.97 16.30 -13.29
N GLY A 499 4.15 17.24 -12.34
CA GLY A 499 4.73 16.98 -11.03
C GLY A 499 3.94 15.95 -10.23
N LYS A 500 2.62 16.08 -10.17
CA LYS A 500 1.71 15.14 -9.50
C LYS A 500 1.78 13.75 -10.12
N ARG A 501 1.73 13.67 -11.46
CA ARG A 501 1.87 12.40 -12.20
C ARG A 501 3.19 11.71 -11.89
N ARG A 502 4.32 12.42 -11.97
CA ARG A 502 5.63 11.86 -11.59
C ARG A 502 5.67 11.44 -10.13
N ALA A 503 5.04 12.20 -9.24
CA ALA A 503 4.98 11.87 -7.83
C ALA A 503 4.10 10.65 -7.51
N GLY A 504 3.35 10.11 -8.47
CA GLY A 504 2.40 9.02 -8.25
C GLY A 504 1.14 9.47 -7.49
N ILE A 505 0.75 10.74 -7.65
CA ILE A 505 -0.45 11.31 -7.05
C ILE A 505 -1.63 11.09 -8.03
N PRO A 506 -2.71 10.40 -7.60
CA PRO A 506 -3.88 10.12 -8.43
C PRO A 506 -4.67 11.39 -8.77
N ILE A 507 -5.30 11.42 -9.94
CA ILE A 507 -6.14 12.55 -10.39
C ILE A 507 -7.42 12.67 -9.56
N GLU A 508 -7.87 11.56 -8.99
CA GLU A 508 -9.01 11.44 -8.08
C GLU A 508 -8.85 12.33 -6.84
N LEU A 509 -7.60 12.64 -6.45
CA LEU A 509 -7.35 13.58 -5.36
C LEU A 509 -7.78 15.01 -5.71
N ASP A 510 -7.65 15.42 -6.97
CA ASP A 510 -8.06 16.76 -7.42
C ASP A 510 -9.58 16.87 -7.49
N ILE A 511 -10.27 15.78 -7.85
CA ILE A 511 -11.73 15.66 -7.79
C ILE A 511 -12.18 15.79 -6.33
N LEU A 512 -11.61 14.98 -5.44
CA LEU A 512 -11.93 15.00 -4.01
C LEU A 512 -11.70 16.38 -3.39
N LEU A 513 -10.58 17.03 -3.72
CA LEU A 513 -10.29 18.38 -3.23
C LEU A 513 -11.36 19.38 -3.67
N THR A 514 -11.73 19.34 -4.95
CA THR A 514 -12.74 20.25 -5.53
C THR A 514 -14.10 20.05 -4.85
N ASP A 515 -14.54 18.80 -4.72
CA ASP A 515 -15.82 18.48 -4.10
C ASP A 515 -15.83 18.77 -2.59
N SER A 516 -14.70 18.56 -1.90
CA SER A 516 -14.53 18.92 -0.48
C SER A 516 -14.65 20.44 -0.28
N LEU A 517 -14.08 21.23 -1.18
CA LEU A 517 -14.18 22.70 -1.11
C LEU A 517 -15.61 23.18 -1.40
N LYS A 518 -16.30 22.59 -2.38
CA LYS A 518 -17.72 22.87 -2.63
C LYS A 518 -18.58 22.59 -1.40
N LEU A 519 -18.32 21.46 -0.72
CA LEU A 519 -19.00 21.09 0.51
C LEU A 519 -18.69 22.08 1.65
N ALA A 520 -17.42 22.44 1.86
CA ALA A 520 -17.00 23.41 2.86
C ALA A 520 -17.68 24.77 2.65
N PHE A 521 -17.65 25.28 1.41
CA PHE A 521 -18.26 26.54 1.03
C PHE A 521 -19.78 26.49 0.90
N GLN A 522 -20.37 25.29 0.95
CA GLN A 522 -21.80 25.03 0.71
C GLN A 522 -22.28 25.67 -0.61
N LYS A 523 -21.48 25.51 -1.65
CA LYS A 523 -21.75 26.08 -2.97
C LYS A 523 -21.30 25.11 -4.03
N GLU A 524 -22.22 24.71 -4.90
CA GLU A 524 -21.99 23.74 -5.97
C GLU A 524 -21.39 24.39 -7.22
N ASP A 525 -21.96 25.53 -7.61
CA ASP A 525 -21.55 26.32 -8.76
C ASP A 525 -20.44 27.29 -8.35
N ILE A 526 -19.26 26.74 -8.05
CA ILE A 526 -18.04 27.51 -7.79
C ILE A 526 -17.24 27.57 -9.08
N ASP A 527 -17.00 28.79 -9.56
CA ASP A 527 -15.95 29.05 -10.52
C ASP A 527 -14.62 29.17 -9.76
N PHE A 528 -13.80 28.13 -9.86
CA PHE A 528 -12.51 28.11 -9.20
C PHE A 528 -11.48 29.03 -9.86
N ASP A 529 -11.73 29.61 -11.03
CA ASP A 529 -10.86 30.63 -11.65
C ASP A 529 -11.21 32.06 -11.22
N ASP A 530 -12.40 32.26 -10.63
CA ASP A 530 -12.85 33.55 -10.07
C ASP A 530 -12.29 33.79 -8.66
N ASP A 531 -11.27 34.64 -8.59
CA ASP A 531 -10.65 35.05 -7.33
C ASP A 531 -11.59 35.79 -6.38
N ALA A 532 -12.50 36.62 -6.91
CA ALA A 532 -13.45 37.36 -6.08
C ALA A 532 -14.44 36.41 -5.41
N MET A 533 -14.92 35.41 -6.17
CA MET A 533 -15.79 34.36 -5.64
C MET A 533 -15.09 33.54 -4.55
N LEU A 534 -13.83 33.15 -4.75
CA LEU A 534 -13.07 32.39 -3.75
C LEU A 534 -12.83 33.19 -2.47
N LEU A 535 -12.52 34.49 -2.58
CA LEU A 535 -12.35 35.37 -1.42
C LEU A 535 -13.66 35.53 -0.63
N GLU A 536 -14.79 35.69 -1.34
CA GLU A 536 -16.11 35.75 -0.72
C GLU A 536 -16.45 34.44 0.00
N CYS A 537 -16.16 33.29 -0.63
CA CYS A 537 -16.36 31.97 -0.04
C CYS A 537 -15.51 31.76 1.22
N TYR A 538 -14.24 32.20 1.21
CA TYR A 538 -13.34 32.15 2.36
C TYR A 538 -13.86 32.97 3.54
N GLU A 539 -14.28 34.22 3.31
CA GLU A 539 -14.83 35.09 4.35
C GLU A 539 -16.15 34.54 4.92
N LYS A 540 -17.05 34.08 4.04
CA LYS A 540 -18.31 33.46 4.45
C LYS A 540 -18.10 32.18 5.26
N TYR A 541 -17.13 31.34 4.87
CA TYR A 541 -16.80 30.12 5.60
C TYR A 541 -16.35 30.44 7.04
N ILE A 542 -15.37 31.32 7.20
CA ILE A 542 -14.85 31.70 8.53
C ILE A 542 -15.96 32.29 9.39
N LYS A 543 -16.74 33.23 8.83
CA LYS A 543 -17.85 33.87 9.54
C LYS A 543 -18.88 32.83 9.99
N ALA A 544 -19.25 31.89 9.12
CA ALA A 544 -20.21 30.85 9.46
C ALA A 544 -19.72 29.98 10.64
N LEU A 545 -18.44 29.60 10.70
CA LEU A 545 -17.93 28.83 11.83
C LEU A 545 -17.91 29.64 13.13
N GLN A 546 -17.54 30.92 13.06
CA GLN A 546 -17.53 31.82 14.23
C GLN A 546 -18.95 32.09 14.78
N GLU A 547 -19.96 32.11 13.91
CA GLU A 547 -21.35 32.34 14.30
C GLU A 547 -22.06 31.07 14.80
N ASN A 548 -21.70 29.90 14.26
CA ASN A 548 -22.45 28.65 14.52
C ASN A 548 -21.75 27.68 15.48
N ILE A 549 -20.49 27.90 15.84
CA ILE A 549 -19.77 27.06 16.81
C ILE A 549 -19.62 27.85 18.12
N PRO A 550 -20.09 27.31 19.26
CA PRO A 550 -19.96 27.98 20.56
C PRO A 550 -18.50 28.32 20.88
N SER A 551 -18.26 29.50 21.45
CA SER A 551 -16.91 30.04 21.72
C SER A 551 -16.06 29.16 22.65
N GLU A 552 -16.69 28.41 23.54
CA GLU A 552 -16.07 27.45 24.44
C GLU A 552 -15.53 26.22 23.69
N ARG A 553 -16.07 25.93 22.49
CA ARG A 553 -15.68 24.83 21.63
C ARG A 553 -14.88 25.29 20.41
N LEU A 554 -14.74 26.59 20.17
CA LEU A 554 -14.02 27.15 19.03
C LEU A 554 -12.82 28.02 19.46
N LEU A 555 -11.64 27.68 18.96
CA LEU A 555 -10.50 28.59 18.92
C LEU A 555 -10.29 29.09 17.50
N VAL A 556 -10.29 30.42 17.32
CA VAL A 556 -9.79 31.06 16.11
C VAL A 556 -8.28 31.27 16.30
N HIS A 557 -7.47 30.51 15.58
CA HIS A 557 -6.00 30.56 15.67
C HIS A 557 -5.45 31.28 14.44
N ARG A 558 -4.92 32.49 14.63
CA ARG A 558 -4.36 33.30 13.54
C ARG A 558 -2.95 32.82 13.22
N PHE A 559 -2.59 32.91 11.95
CA PHE A 559 -1.23 32.64 11.52
C PHE A 559 -0.23 33.49 12.31
N GLY A 560 0.67 32.85 13.07
CA GLY A 560 1.64 33.50 13.94
C GLY A 560 1.30 33.49 15.45
N ASP A 561 0.10 33.04 15.85
CA ASP A 561 -0.34 33.03 17.26
C ASP A 561 0.51 32.12 18.17
N GLY A 562 1.18 31.10 17.60
CA GLY A 562 2.08 30.21 18.34
C GLY A 562 1.36 29.29 19.34
N TRP A 563 2.11 28.84 20.35
CA TRP A 563 1.66 27.83 21.32
C TRP A 563 0.63 28.31 22.32
N GLU A 564 0.81 29.51 22.89
CA GLU A 564 0.07 29.95 24.08
C GLU A 564 -1.46 29.86 23.94
N PRO A 565 -2.10 30.43 22.90
CA PRO A 565 -3.55 30.36 22.77
C PRO A 565 -4.03 28.92 22.49
N LEU A 566 -3.27 28.13 21.73
CA LEU A 566 -3.59 26.74 21.43
C LEU A 566 -3.55 25.87 22.69
N CYS A 567 -2.44 25.90 23.42
CA CYS A 567 -2.25 25.12 24.65
C CYS A 567 -3.27 25.50 25.74
N ARG A 568 -3.51 26.80 25.93
CA ARG A 568 -4.54 27.30 26.86
C ARG A 568 -5.92 26.78 26.49
N PHE A 569 -6.29 26.85 25.21
CA PHE A 569 -7.58 26.38 24.74
C PHE A 569 -7.73 24.86 24.89
N LEU A 570 -6.69 24.09 24.61
CA LEU A 570 -6.70 22.63 24.73
C LEU A 570 -6.54 22.14 26.18
N ASN A 571 -6.23 23.03 27.12
CA ASN A 571 -5.96 22.73 28.53
C ASN A 571 -4.76 21.78 28.69
N VAL A 572 -3.65 22.13 28.04
CA VAL A 572 -2.37 21.40 28.07
C VAL A 572 -1.23 22.38 28.31
N ASP A 573 -0.09 21.88 28.78
CA ASP A 573 1.11 22.69 28.96
C ASP A 573 1.73 23.08 27.62
N VAL A 574 2.42 24.22 27.60
CA VAL A 574 3.25 24.62 26.45
C VAL A 574 4.47 23.71 26.36
N PRO A 575 4.75 23.08 25.20
CA PRO A 575 5.93 22.23 25.04
C PRO A 575 7.23 22.97 25.35
N ALA A 576 7.99 22.48 26.33
CA ALA A 576 9.24 23.11 26.75
C ALA A 576 10.32 23.00 25.66
N ASN A 577 11.02 24.12 25.39
CA ASN A 577 12.14 24.20 24.45
C ASN A 577 11.83 23.79 23.00
N ILE A 578 10.56 23.81 22.59
CA ILE A 578 10.15 23.51 21.22
C ILE A 578 9.44 24.73 20.66
N SER A 579 9.98 25.33 19.59
CA SER A 579 9.30 26.41 18.87
C SER A 579 8.02 25.91 18.20
N TYR A 580 7.02 26.77 18.05
CA TYR A 580 5.81 26.39 17.33
C TYR A 580 6.18 25.96 15.89
N PRO A 581 5.60 24.86 15.36
CA PRO A 581 5.99 24.37 14.05
C PRO A 581 5.69 25.36 12.94
N GLU A 582 6.68 25.68 12.12
CA GLU A 582 6.53 26.40 10.86
C GLU A 582 6.82 25.43 9.72
N ALA A 583 5.76 24.91 9.09
CA ALA A 583 5.88 23.89 8.04
C ALA A 583 5.15 24.31 6.77
N ASN A 584 5.49 23.66 5.66
CA ASN A 584 4.87 23.86 4.35
C ASN A 584 5.13 25.26 3.78
N ASN A 585 6.30 25.81 4.12
CA ASN A 585 6.85 27.04 3.55
C ASN A 585 7.48 26.78 2.18
N GLN A 586 7.92 27.84 1.49
CA GLN A 586 8.48 27.71 0.13
C GLN A 586 9.74 26.82 0.09
N SER A 587 10.61 26.91 1.09
CA SER A 587 11.82 26.06 1.18
C SER A 587 11.48 24.58 1.39
N ASP A 588 10.47 24.26 2.19
CA ASP A 588 10.00 22.89 2.39
C ASP A 588 9.48 22.30 1.09
N LEU A 589 8.67 23.07 0.35
CA LEU A 589 8.13 22.66 -0.94
C LEU A 589 9.22 22.48 -1.99
N GLN A 590 10.23 23.35 -2.02
CA GLN A 590 11.37 23.22 -2.92
C GLN A 590 12.17 21.95 -2.62
N ARG A 591 12.48 21.72 -1.33
CA ARG A 591 13.17 20.52 -0.88
C ARG A 591 12.37 19.25 -1.22
N LEU A 592 11.06 19.26 -1.03
CA LEU A 592 10.19 18.13 -1.39
C LEU A 592 10.24 17.85 -2.90
N ARG A 593 10.18 18.88 -3.75
CA ARG A 593 10.30 18.73 -5.21
C ARG A 593 11.64 18.12 -5.63
N GLU A 594 12.74 18.57 -5.03
CA GLU A 594 14.07 18.01 -5.30
C GLU A 594 14.17 16.54 -4.91
N LEU A 595 13.57 16.17 -3.76
CA LEU A 595 13.53 14.79 -3.32
C LEU A 595 12.65 13.93 -4.23
N ILE A 596 11.47 14.41 -4.65
CA ILE A 596 10.62 13.68 -5.59
C ILE A 596 11.38 13.41 -6.91
N LYS A 597 12.11 14.40 -7.43
CA LYS A 597 12.95 14.22 -8.63
C LYS A 597 14.02 13.15 -8.43
N LYS A 598 14.59 13.04 -7.23
CA LYS A 598 15.63 12.07 -6.90
C LYS A 598 15.08 10.67 -6.60
N CYS A 599 13.92 10.58 -5.96
CA CYS A 599 13.35 9.35 -5.41
C CYS A 599 12.28 8.74 -6.32
N GLY A 600 11.84 9.46 -7.35
CA GLY A 600 10.86 8.97 -8.33
C GLY A 600 9.40 9.05 -7.91
N SER A 601 9.07 9.07 -6.61
CA SER A 601 7.68 9.26 -6.14
C SER A 601 7.61 9.90 -4.75
N ILE A 602 6.46 10.48 -4.39
CA ILE A 602 6.25 11.06 -3.04
C ILE A 602 6.19 10.00 -1.95
N LYS A 603 5.69 8.80 -2.26
CA LYS A 603 5.70 7.64 -1.35
C LYS A 603 7.13 7.26 -0.98
N GLU A 604 8.02 7.25 -1.96
CA GLU A 604 9.42 6.89 -1.75
C GLU A 604 10.19 7.96 -0.99
N VAL A 605 9.85 9.24 -1.19
CA VAL A 605 10.34 10.32 -0.32
C VAL A 605 9.86 10.13 1.12
N ALA A 606 8.58 9.82 1.34
CA ALA A 606 8.04 9.59 2.68
C ALA A 606 8.74 8.40 3.38
N ARG A 607 9.04 7.34 2.63
CA ARG A 607 9.77 6.16 3.11
C ARG A 607 11.22 6.47 3.50
N MET A 608 11.94 7.21 2.66
CA MET A 608 13.37 7.50 2.87
C MET A 608 13.63 8.73 3.75
N HIS A 609 12.67 9.65 3.83
CA HIS A 609 12.77 10.91 4.55
C HIS A 609 11.52 11.19 5.41
N PRO A 610 11.21 10.34 6.41
CA PRO A 610 9.97 10.42 7.20
C PRO A 610 9.85 11.67 8.08
N ARG A 611 10.91 12.50 8.19
CA ARG A 611 10.87 13.78 8.91
C ARG A 611 10.50 14.97 8.03
N ILE A 612 10.48 14.79 6.71
CA ILE A 612 10.17 15.83 5.73
C ILE A 612 8.68 15.87 5.42
N ILE A 613 8.01 14.71 5.45
CA ILE A 613 6.58 14.56 5.15
C ILE A 613 5.81 13.98 6.33
#